data_AF-A0A1L7CHS9-F1
#
_entry.id   AF-A0A1L7CHS9-F1
#
_cell.length_a   1.000
_cell.length_b   1.000
_cell.length_c   1.000
_cell.angle_alpha   90.00
_cell.angle_beta   90.00
_cell.angle_gamma   90.00
#
_symmetry.space_group_name_H-M   'P 1'
#
loop_
_entity.id
_entity.type
_entity.pdbx_description
1 polymer ?
#
loop_
_entity_poly.entity_id
_entity_poly.type
_entity_poly.pdbx_seq_one_letter_code
_entity_poly.pdbx_strand_id
1 'polypeptide(L)'
;MSNDHGLTPTEKITAEAIETAVEAVRMLAGWHVWPVRRETITLRAAGDRLILLPTKRVEEVHAVTVDGVDVTDSADAWEDGELWLRDCPREGARVVVDFSHGFPEAPPLMGVCMAMAERSADTSSSYQVGGISVGPPGSALTPQSTEWVVLDRYKLGPIP
;
A
#
# COMPACT_ATOMS: atom_id res chain seq x y z
N MET A 1 3.83 -18.66 -3.16
CA MET A 1 3.56 -17.37 -2.49
C MET A 1 2.14 -17.45 -1.99
N SER A 2 1.89 -17.07 -0.74
CA SER A 2 0.55 -17.16 -0.14
C SER A 2 -0.20 -15.88 -0.51
N ASN A 3 -1.34 -16.01 -1.20
CA ASN A 3 -2.16 -14.88 -1.61
C ASN A 3 -2.74 -14.19 -0.36
N ASP A 4 -2.17 -13.06 0.04
CA ASP A 4 -2.63 -12.31 1.21
C ASP A 4 -3.89 -11.48 0.91
N HIS A 5 -4.15 -11.19 -0.37
CA HIS A 5 -5.13 -10.20 -0.81
C HIS A 5 -6.58 -10.70 -0.91
N GLY A 6 -6.84 -11.98 -0.63
CA GLY A 6 -8.19 -12.56 -0.58
C GLY A 6 -8.95 -12.66 -1.92
N LEU A 7 -8.28 -12.40 -3.05
CA LEU A 7 -8.88 -12.53 -4.39
C LEU A 7 -8.64 -13.93 -4.93
N THR A 8 -9.64 -14.48 -5.62
CA THR A 8 -9.60 -15.85 -6.14
C THR A 8 -9.49 -15.84 -7.67
N PRO A 9 -8.60 -16.66 -8.27
CA PRO A 9 -8.53 -16.83 -9.72
C PRO A 9 -9.84 -17.34 -10.32
N THR A 10 -10.03 -17.09 -11.61
CA THR A 10 -11.16 -17.62 -12.40
C THR A 10 -10.62 -18.35 -13.64
N GLU A 11 -11.52 -18.92 -14.46
CA GLU A 11 -11.12 -19.56 -15.72
C GLU A 11 -10.36 -18.60 -16.66
N LYS A 12 -10.70 -17.31 -16.62
CA LYS A 12 -10.09 -16.27 -17.47
C LYS A 12 -8.96 -15.50 -16.81
N ILE A 13 -8.96 -15.41 -15.48
CA ILE A 13 -8.04 -14.55 -14.72
C ILE A 13 -7.11 -15.44 -13.90
N THR A 14 -5.82 -15.43 -14.24
CA THR A 14 -4.81 -16.23 -13.56
C THR A 14 -4.44 -15.65 -12.20
N ALA A 15 -3.92 -16.49 -11.29
CA ALA A 15 -3.38 -16.03 -10.02
C ALA A 15 -2.25 -15.01 -10.20
N GLU A 16 -1.36 -15.23 -11.18
CA GLU A 16 -0.26 -14.32 -11.49
C GLU A 16 -0.73 -12.94 -11.95
N ALA A 17 -1.79 -12.86 -12.76
CA ALA A 17 -2.38 -11.60 -13.18
C ALA A 17 -2.96 -10.81 -11.99
N ILE A 18 -3.59 -11.51 -11.04
CA ILE A 18 -4.13 -10.92 -9.82
C ILE A 18 -3.00 -10.40 -8.94
N GLU A 19 -1.98 -11.21 -8.67
CA GLU A 19 -0.83 -10.81 -7.84
C GLU A 19 -0.14 -9.57 -8.42
N THR A 20 0.10 -9.56 -9.73
CA THR A 20 0.70 -8.41 -10.43
C THR A 20 -0.16 -7.16 -10.31
N ALA A 21 -1.49 -7.29 -10.43
CA ALA A 21 -2.41 -6.16 -10.31
C ALA A 21 -2.47 -5.61 -8.88
N VAL A 22 -2.44 -6.49 -7.86
CA VAL A 22 -2.41 -6.10 -6.44
C VAL A 22 -1.10 -5.40 -6.11
N GLU A 23 0.03 -5.93 -6.56
CA GLU A 23 1.34 -5.31 -6.38
C GLU A 23 1.39 -3.92 -7.01
N ALA A 24 0.90 -3.78 -8.25
CA ALA A 24 0.84 -2.49 -8.94
C ALA A 24 -0.02 -1.47 -8.16
N VAL A 25 -1.19 -1.87 -7.65
CA VAL A 25 -2.05 -0.99 -6.84
C VAL A 25 -1.38 -0.59 -5.53
N ARG A 26 -0.75 -1.51 -4.81
CA ARG A 26 -0.02 -1.20 -3.56
C ARG A 26 1.18 -0.27 -3.81
N MET A 27 1.91 -0.49 -4.89
CA MET A 27 3.02 0.37 -5.31
C MET A 27 2.52 1.79 -5.62
N LEU A 28 1.44 1.92 -6.37
CA LEU A 28 0.85 3.22 -6.70
C LEU A 28 0.21 3.91 -5.49
N ALA A 29 -0.33 3.15 -4.53
CA ALA A 29 -0.82 3.66 -3.27
C ALA A 29 0.33 4.15 -2.37
N GLY A 30 1.52 3.56 -2.49
CA GLY A 30 2.70 3.86 -1.69
C GLY A 30 2.74 3.14 -0.35
N TRP A 31 1.84 2.20 -0.09
CA TRP A 31 1.77 1.40 1.14
C TRP A 31 0.93 0.14 0.97
N HIS A 32 0.94 -0.71 1.99
CA HIS A 32 0.10 -1.90 2.03
C HIS A 32 -1.31 -1.59 2.51
N VAL A 33 -2.25 -1.60 1.58
CA VAL A 33 -3.60 -1.10 1.81
C VAL A 33 -4.53 -2.14 2.46
N TRP A 34 -4.44 -3.42 2.10
CA TRP A 34 -5.25 -4.52 2.68
C TRP A 34 -4.59 -5.88 2.41
N PRO A 35 -4.94 -6.95 3.14
CA PRO A 35 -5.68 -6.93 4.42
C PRO A 35 -4.80 -6.32 5.53
N VAL A 36 -5.28 -6.28 6.77
CA VAL A 36 -4.43 -5.91 7.90
C VAL A 36 -3.20 -6.83 7.94
N ARG A 37 -2.01 -6.23 7.99
CA ARG A 37 -0.73 -6.94 8.20
C ARG A 37 0.01 -6.34 9.38
N ARG A 38 0.81 -7.15 10.07
CA ARG A 38 1.79 -6.68 11.06
C ARG A 38 3.14 -6.50 10.38
N GLU A 39 3.74 -5.33 10.54
CA GLU A 39 5.04 -5.00 9.97
C GLU A 39 5.86 -4.20 10.97
N THR A 40 7.17 -4.42 10.94
CA THR A 40 8.14 -3.59 11.65
C THR A 40 8.86 -2.68 10.66
N ILE A 41 8.72 -1.37 10.82
CA ILE A 41 9.40 -0.37 9.98
C ILE A 41 10.47 0.37 10.78
N THR A 42 11.44 0.91 10.06
CA THR A 42 12.44 1.82 10.62
C THR A 42 12.39 3.16 9.91
N LEU A 43 12.27 4.23 10.69
CA LEU A 43 12.22 5.61 10.25
C LEU A 43 13.36 6.41 10.88
N ARG A 44 13.60 7.60 10.32
CA ARG A 44 14.49 8.61 10.90
C ARG A 44 13.64 9.76 11.37
N ALA A 45 13.76 10.12 12.64
CA ALA A 45 13.05 11.26 13.20
C ALA A 45 13.55 12.57 12.57
N ALA A 46 12.64 13.49 12.28
CA ALA A 46 12.96 14.84 11.81
C ALA A 46 13.42 15.77 12.95
N GLY A 47 13.40 15.29 14.20
CA GLY A 47 13.70 16.10 15.38
C GLY A 47 12.46 16.74 16.01
N ASP A 48 11.26 16.24 15.69
CA ASP A 48 9.98 16.58 16.27
C ASP A 48 9.34 15.37 16.97
N ARG A 49 8.24 15.60 17.68
CA ARG A 49 7.49 14.55 18.40
C ARG A 49 6.60 13.71 17.49
N LEU A 50 6.28 14.22 16.30
CA LEU A 50 5.37 13.57 15.36
C LEU A 50 6.17 12.68 14.41
N ILE A 51 5.83 11.40 14.39
CA ILE A 51 6.34 10.45 13.41
C ILE A 51 5.17 10.06 12.50
N LEU A 52 5.33 10.26 11.19
CA LEU A 52 4.34 9.84 10.21
C LEU A 52 4.64 8.42 9.74
N LEU A 53 3.79 7.47 10.13
CA LEU A 53 3.84 6.11 9.62
C LEU A 53 3.34 6.08 8.18
N PRO A 54 3.95 5.31 7.27
CA PRO A 54 3.56 5.20 5.87
C PRO A 54 2.30 4.33 5.71
N THR A 55 1.19 4.76 6.31
CA THR A 55 -0.11 4.10 6.25
C THR A 55 -1.22 5.15 6.32
N LYS A 56 -2.44 4.80 5.88
CA LYS A 56 -3.65 5.59 6.18
C LYS A 56 -4.54 4.93 7.23
N ARG A 57 -4.16 3.76 7.73
CA ARG A 57 -4.95 2.97 8.67
C ARG A 57 -4.05 2.13 9.56
N VAL A 58 -3.70 2.66 10.72
CA VAL A 58 -3.16 1.91 11.85
C VAL A 58 -4.30 1.17 12.52
N GLU A 59 -4.12 -0.14 12.72
CA GLU A 59 -5.03 -0.96 13.52
C GLU A 59 -4.53 -1.03 14.97
N GLU A 60 -3.23 -1.25 15.16
CA GLU A 60 -2.62 -1.36 16.50
C GLU A 60 -1.12 -1.08 16.43
N VAL A 61 -0.57 -0.34 17.39
CA VAL A 61 0.89 -0.23 17.59
C VAL A 61 1.31 -1.18 18.71
N HIS A 62 2.23 -2.09 18.40
CA HIS A 62 2.68 -3.13 19.33
C HIS A 62 3.94 -2.76 20.08
N ALA A 63 4.87 -2.06 19.40
CA ALA A 63 6.11 -1.61 20.00
C ALA A 63 6.67 -0.39 19.29
N VAL A 64 7.26 0.52 20.07
CA VAL A 64 8.00 1.69 19.57
C VAL A 64 9.33 1.77 20.30
N THR A 65 10.41 1.85 19.53
CA THR A 65 11.75 2.10 20.09
C THR A 65 12.41 3.31 19.43
N VAL A 66 13.15 4.08 20.22
CA VAL A 66 13.97 5.21 19.77
C VAL A 66 15.42 4.92 20.15
N ASP A 67 16.29 4.79 19.16
CA ASP A 67 17.70 4.39 19.32
C ASP A 67 17.88 3.14 20.22
N GLY A 68 16.92 2.21 20.15
CA GLY A 68 16.89 0.96 20.90
C GLY A 68 16.29 1.06 22.31
N VAL A 69 15.84 2.24 22.74
CA VAL A 69 15.09 2.43 23.99
C VAL A 69 13.61 2.24 23.74
N ASP A 70 12.96 1.36 24.48
CA ASP A 70 11.51 1.16 24.44
C ASP A 70 10.77 2.38 24.98
N VAL A 71 9.88 2.94 24.16
CA VAL A 71 9.04 4.09 24.49
C VAL A 71 7.56 3.82 24.19
N THR A 72 7.17 2.55 24.06
CA THR A 72 5.82 2.14 23.66
C THR A 72 4.73 2.76 24.53
N ASP A 73 4.87 2.70 25.85
CA ASP A 73 3.92 3.29 26.82
C ASP A 73 3.91 4.84 26.81
N SER A 74 4.82 5.46 26.07
CA SER A 74 4.97 6.91 25.93
C SER A 74 4.75 7.38 24.49
N ALA A 75 4.06 6.57 23.69
CA ALA A 75 3.66 6.91 22.33
C ALA A 75 2.14 6.79 22.19
N ASP A 76 1.53 7.81 21.59
CA ASP A 76 0.11 7.81 21.22
C ASP A 76 0.01 7.68 19.69
N ALA A 77 -0.85 6.79 19.19
CA ALA A 77 -1.02 6.57 17.75
C ALA A 77 -2.45 6.88 17.33
N TRP A 78 -2.60 7.49 16.15
CA TRP A 78 -3.88 7.74 15.51
C TRP A 78 -4.07 6.81 14.32
N GLU A 79 -5.33 6.58 13.96
CA GLU A 79 -5.71 5.68 12.87
C GLU A 79 -5.07 6.09 11.54
N ASP A 80 -4.87 7.38 11.29
CA ASP A 80 -4.35 7.90 10.02
C ASP A 80 -2.83 7.77 9.85
N GLY A 81 -2.12 7.21 10.83
CA GLY A 81 -0.67 7.01 10.78
C GLY A 81 0.14 8.04 11.54
N GLU A 82 -0.49 9.01 12.22
CA GLU A 82 0.23 9.87 13.16
C GLU A 82 0.66 9.07 14.39
N LEU A 83 1.94 9.13 14.75
CA LEU A 83 2.49 8.57 15.98
C LEU A 83 3.18 9.71 16.75
N TRP A 84 2.64 10.05 17.92
CA TRP A 84 3.15 11.13 18.76
C TRP A 84 3.94 10.59 19.94
N LEU A 85 5.20 10.95 20.03
CA LEU A 85 6.07 10.59 21.13
C LEU A 85 5.98 11.65 22.24
N ARG A 86 5.95 11.20 23.51
CA ARG A 86 5.99 12.10 24.67
C ARG A 86 7.24 12.98 24.68
N ASP A 87 8.40 12.35 24.44
CA ASP A 87 9.69 13.01 24.35
C ASP A 87 10.09 13.24 22.91
N CYS A 88 10.73 14.39 22.65
CA CYS A 88 11.17 14.74 21.31
C CYS A 88 12.45 13.97 20.97
N PRO A 89 12.44 13.04 19.98
CA PRO A 89 13.66 12.40 19.51
C PRO A 89 14.63 13.43 18.93
N ARG A 90 15.92 13.11 18.99
CA ARG A 90 16.94 13.87 18.27
C ARG A 90 16.72 13.73 16.76
N GLU A 91 17.00 14.77 16.00
CA GLU A 91 17.06 14.68 14.54
C GLU A 91 17.99 13.52 14.10
N GLY A 92 17.48 12.67 13.20
CA GLY A 92 18.15 11.48 12.71
C GLY A 92 18.14 10.27 13.66
N ALA A 93 17.51 10.37 14.84
CA ALA A 93 17.31 9.22 15.72
C ALA A 93 16.59 8.09 14.97
N ARG A 94 16.99 6.84 15.25
CA ARG A 94 16.37 5.66 14.66
C ARG A 94 15.08 5.37 15.41
N VAL A 95 13.94 5.50 14.75
CA VAL A 95 12.64 5.10 15.29
C VAL A 95 12.27 3.77 14.66
N VAL A 96 12.04 2.74 15.47
CA VAL A 96 11.55 1.43 14.99
C VAL A 96 10.16 1.22 15.55
N VAL A 97 9.20 0.94 14.66
CA VAL A 97 7.79 0.78 15.01
C VAL A 97 7.32 -0.57 14.50
N ASP A 98 6.81 -1.40 15.40
CA ASP A 98 6.11 -2.64 15.08
C ASP A 98 4.61 -2.42 15.25
N PHE A 99 3.85 -2.56 14.17
CA PHE A 99 2.44 -2.18 14.16
C PHE A 99 1.64 -2.99 13.13
N SER A 100 0.34 -3.13 13.40
CA SER A 100 -0.64 -3.69 12.49
C SER A 100 -1.33 -2.56 11.72
N HIS A 101 -1.43 -2.70 10.41
CA HIS A 101 -1.96 -1.65 9.55
C HIS A 101 -2.60 -2.21 8.27
N GLY A 102 -3.40 -1.39 7.62
CA GLY A 102 -4.23 -1.77 6.48
C GLY A 102 -5.71 -1.80 6.82
N PHE A 103 -6.54 -1.83 5.79
CA PHE A 103 -7.96 -2.11 5.93
C PHE A 103 -8.19 -3.63 6.04
N PRO A 104 -9.15 -4.09 6.84
CA PRO A 104 -9.55 -5.50 6.86
C PRO A 104 -9.93 -5.98 5.46
N GLU A 105 -10.65 -5.14 4.71
CA GLU A 105 -11.01 -5.34 3.32
C GLU A 105 -10.99 -3.98 2.59
N ALA A 106 -10.75 -4.01 1.27
CA ALA A 106 -10.88 -2.84 0.42
C ALA A 106 -11.67 -3.17 -0.85
N PRO A 107 -12.98 -3.46 -0.76
CA PRO A 107 -13.77 -3.94 -1.91
C PRO A 107 -13.66 -3.06 -3.17
N PRO A 108 -13.62 -1.71 -3.08
CA PRO A 108 -13.41 -0.88 -4.26
C PRO A 108 -12.06 -1.12 -4.95
N LEU A 109 -10.96 -1.27 -4.19
CA LEU A 109 -9.63 -1.55 -4.77
C LEU A 109 -9.51 -2.98 -5.27
N MET A 110 -10.14 -3.92 -4.56
CA MET A 110 -10.25 -5.31 -5.01
C MET A 110 -10.91 -5.39 -6.40
N GLY A 111 -11.98 -4.62 -6.63
CA GLY A 111 -12.59 -4.48 -7.95
C GLY A 111 -11.65 -3.91 -9.01
N VAL A 112 -10.85 -2.89 -8.66
CA VAL A 112 -9.81 -2.34 -9.55
C VAL A 112 -8.76 -3.39 -9.90
N CYS A 113 -8.25 -4.15 -8.93
CA CYS A 113 -7.29 -5.21 -9.17
C CYS A 113 -7.85 -6.30 -10.10
N MET A 114 -9.11 -6.70 -9.90
CA MET A 114 -9.75 -7.69 -10.77
C MET A 114 -9.93 -7.17 -12.20
N ALA A 115 -10.32 -5.90 -12.37
CA ALA A 115 -10.43 -5.29 -13.69
C ALA A 115 -9.07 -5.15 -14.39
N MET A 116 -8.01 -4.80 -13.65
CA MET A 116 -6.63 -4.79 -14.16
C MET A 116 -6.16 -6.19 -14.58
N ALA A 117 -6.46 -7.21 -13.77
CA ALA A 117 -6.10 -8.60 -14.06
C ALA A 117 -6.88 -9.18 -15.25
N GLU A 118 -8.15 -8.81 -15.42
CA GLU A 118 -8.94 -9.20 -16.59
C GLU A 118 -8.35 -8.60 -17.88
N ARG A 119 -7.96 -7.32 -17.85
CA ARG A 119 -7.31 -6.66 -18.99
C ARG A 119 -5.96 -7.26 -19.35
N SER A 120 -5.19 -7.75 -18.38
CA SER A 120 -3.90 -8.37 -18.64
C SER A 120 -4.05 -9.78 -19.23
N ALA A 121 -5.13 -10.49 -18.90
CA ALA A 121 -5.49 -11.75 -19.53
C ALA A 121 -5.97 -11.58 -20.98
N ASP A 122 -6.71 -10.51 -21.27
CA ASP A 122 -7.17 -10.16 -22.62
C ASP A 122 -6.03 -9.59 -23.48
N THR A 123 -5.14 -10.48 -23.92
CA THR A 123 -4.01 -10.21 -24.85
C THR A 123 -4.49 -9.73 -26.24
N SER A 124 -5.81 -9.65 -26.48
CA SER A 124 -6.42 -9.12 -27.71
C SER A 124 -6.44 -7.59 -27.79
N SER A 125 -6.05 -6.87 -26.73
CA SER A 125 -6.08 -5.41 -26.68
C SER A 125 -4.86 -4.73 -27.33
N SER A 126 -4.13 -5.40 -28.23
CA SER A 126 -3.26 -4.70 -29.17
C SER A 126 -4.15 -4.08 -30.24
N TYR A 127 -4.36 -2.77 -30.22
CA TYR A 127 -4.93 -2.08 -31.37
C TYR A 127 -3.93 -2.20 -32.53
N GLN A 128 -4.17 -3.14 -33.44
CA GLN A 128 -3.44 -3.23 -34.71
C GLN A 128 -3.98 -2.16 -35.63
N VAL A 129 -3.29 -1.02 -35.71
CA VAL A 129 -3.51 -0.02 -36.77
C VAL A 129 -2.31 -0.10 -37.70
N GLY A 130 -2.53 -0.61 -38.92
CA GLY A 130 -1.51 -0.61 -39.99
C GLY A 130 -0.27 -1.50 -39.73
N GLY A 131 -0.38 -2.55 -38.92
CA GLY A 131 0.74 -3.49 -38.65
C GLY A 131 1.69 -3.04 -37.55
N ILE A 132 1.36 -1.97 -36.82
CA ILE A 132 2.09 -1.53 -35.62
C ILE A 132 1.19 -1.81 -34.41
N SER A 133 1.71 -2.58 -33.45
CA SER A 133 1.10 -2.74 -32.13
C SER A 133 1.30 -1.45 -31.35
N VAL A 134 0.23 -0.69 -31.10
CA VAL A 134 0.29 0.53 -30.28
C VAL A 134 -0.37 0.27 -28.94
N GLY A 135 0.45 -0.07 -27.96
CA GLY A 135 0.09 -0.16 -26.55
C GLY A 135 1.39 -0.23 -25.75
N PRO A 136 1.60 0.63 -24.73
CA PRO A 136 2.75 0.49 -23.86
C PRO A 136 2.78 -0.93 -23.28
N PRO A 137 3.92 -1.66 -23.33
CA PRO A 137 4.07 -2.86 -22.50
C PRO A 137 3.83 -2.42 -21.04
N GLY A 138 2.70 -2.82 -20.46
CA GLY A 138 2.24 -2.39 -19.13
C GLY A 138 0.94 -1.57 -19.07
N SER A 139 0.33 -1.17 -20.20
CA SER A 139 -0.95 -0.42 -20.21
C SER A 139 -2.09 -1.16 -19.50
N ALA A 140 -2.12 -2.49 -19.60
CA ALA A 140 -3.11 -3.32 -18.91
C ALA A 140 -2.96 -3.29 -17.37
N LEU A 141 -1.74 -3.04 -16.88
CA LEU A 141 -1.39 -2.99 -15.45
C LEU A 141 -1.50 -1.59 -14.86
N THR A 142 -1.93 -0.59 -15.64
CA THR A 142 -2.18 0.76 -15.15
C THR A 142 -3.69 0.92 -14.89
N PRO A 143 -4.08 1.55 -13.77
CA PRO A 143 -5.48 1.93 -13.56
C PRO A 143 -6.00 2.81 -14.70
N GLN A 144 -7.24 2.60 -15.10
CA GLN A 144 -7.94 3.41 -16.10
C GLN A 144 -8.77 4.53 -15.44
N SER A 145 -9.23 5.51 -16.22
CA SER A 145 -9.78 6.80 -15.78
C SER A 145 -10.57 6.79 -14.45
N THR A 146 -11.61 5.96 -14.32
CA THR A 146 -12.46 5.89 -13.11
C THR A 146 -11.81 5.12 -11.96
N GLU A 147 -10.90 4.21 -12.26
CA GLU A 147 -10.13 3.42 -11.28
C GLU A 147 -9.13 4.31 -10.53
N TRP A 148 -8.58 5.34 -11.20
CA TRP A 148 -7.75 6.35 -10.53
C TRP A 148 -8.51 7.09 -9.43
N VAL A 149 -9.79 7.41 -9.64
CA VAL A 149 -10.61 8.07 -8.59
C VAL A 149 -10.77 7.20 -7.36
N VAL A 150 -10.80 5.88 -7.52
CA VAL A 150 -10.81 4.94 -6.40
C VAL A 150 -9.44 4.91 -5.76
N LEU A 151 -8.39 4.67 -6.54
CA LEU A 151 -7.02 4.53 -6.05
C LEU A 151 -6.49 5.77 -5.33
N ASP A 152 -6.80 6.97 -5.83
CA ASP A 152 -6.33 8.23 -5.25
C ASP A 152 -6.82 8.42 -3.81
N ARG A 153 -7.95 7.83 -3.42
CA ARG A 153 -8.44 7.85 -2.02
C ARG A 153 -7.55 7.06 -1.07
N TYR A 154 -6.82 6.08 -1.60
CA TYR A 154 -5.95 5.20 -0.85
C TYR A 154 -4.47 5.56 -0.99
N LYS A 155 -4.10 6.51 -1.87
CA LYS A 155 -2.72 6.96 -1.97
C LYS A 155 -2.25 7.64 -0.69
N LEU A 156 -1.03 7.36 -0.26
CA LEU A 156 -0.33 8.27 0.64
C LEU A 156 -0.18 9.61 -0.09
N GLY A 157 -0.49 10.70 0.60
CA GLY A 157 -0.16 12.03 0.12
C GLY A 157 1.36 12.22 0.07
N PRO A 158 1.85 13.39 -0.34
CA PRO A 158 3.25 13.73 -0.17
C PRO A 158 3.62 13.59 1.31
N ILE A 159 4.51 12.65 1.61
CA ILE A 159 5.10 12.47 2.93
C ILE A 159 6.17 13.57 3.07
N PRO A 160 6.11 14.43 4.10
CA PRO A 160 7.04 15.55 4.29
C PRO A 160 8.50 15.12 4.51
#